data_AF-A0ABC9SUF4-F1
#
_entry.id   AF-A0ABC9SUF4-F1
#
_cell.length_a   1.000
_cell.length_b   1.000
_cell.length_c   1.000
_cell.angle_alpha   90.00
_cell.angle_beta   90.00
_cell.angle_gamma   90.00
#
_symmetry.space_group_name_H-M   'P 1'
#
loop_
_entity.id
_entity.type
_entity.pdbx_description
1 polymer ?
#
loop_
_entity_poly.entity_id
_entity_poly.type
_entity_poly.pdbx_seq_one_letter_code
_entity_poly.pdbx_strand_id
1 'polypeptide(L)'
;MEENEKLKERKESTEPIEKIEIKETEKTEMLEEVNQERTEIHTEPLEGTSISKVEPQSSLDGALPRMQLMILAQEKLNKSIEVMNKSNTAQNQLAETMRQIAAAGERVAQVFSPIAQQMATQMQVISPIVQQITTQVQQTISPIAQQMAIQIQTLSSVFNSVGAIGQRMLETLNSFNFQERLLDLRELAKRAEETTLNFKTIVIELGFPPHDFIPIYSMRRVIQLYEEKGIEYTRRFLERYMCMFVYDKETLIEIHDSWQQAEWLEKRLPIIDTVIEGHFNGYYMLTVPTILGQIEGVLVEGILKLEAVDPDVKIKYEHQKNFLGQFLLGSKSSFSFDEQIEEFYLKTVLANFDRGKEVGSDLSRHAILHGEDVNYGTKINSLKGILVFDYLFDKLNEAYKDIEKSKLEVKRQKEIAQSKKRARNASGKKPKGHRKTGNG
;
A
#
# COMPACT_ATOMS: atom_id res chain seq x y z
N MET A 1 -36.14 -44.60 46.10
CA MET A 1 -34.91 -43.89 46.51
C MET A 1 -34.19 -43.52 45.21
N GLU A 2 -34.70 -42.67 44.32
CA GLU A 2 -35.20 -41.29 44.48
C GLU A 2 -34.29 -40.41 45.34
N GLU A 3 -33.37 -39.72 44.67
CA GLU A 3 -32.89 -38.42 45.11
C GLU A 3 -32.78 -37.50 43.89
N ASN A 4 -33.65 -36.47 43.92
CA ASN A 4 -33.82 -35.39 42.96
C ASN A 4 -32.77 -34.30 43.22
N GLU A 5 -31.96 -33.97 42.22
CA GLU A 5 -31.09 -32.78 42.28
C GLU A 5 -31.71 -31.63 41.48
N LYS A 6 -31.97 -30.55 42.22
CA LYS A 6 -32.76 -29.38 41.83
C LYS A 6 -31.98 -28.44 40.91
N LEU A 7 -32.58 -28.11 39.76
CA LEU A 7 -32.29 -26.88 39.01
C LEU A 7 -32.53 -25.65 39.89
N LYS A 8 -31.55 -24.74 39.93
CA LYS A 8 -31.67 -23.42 40.53
C LYS A 8 -31.58 -22.37 39.42
N GLU A 9 -32.74 -21.83 39.06
CA GLU A 9 -32.91 -20.66 38.20
C GLU A 9 -32.18 -19.46 38.80
N ARG A 10 -31.26 -18.86 38.03
CA ARG A 10 -30.63 -17.58 38.34
C ARG A 10 -31.51 -16.48 37.74
N LYS A 11 -32.25 -15.79 38.61
CA LYS A 11 -33.03 -14.60 38.26
C LYS A 11 -32.10 -13.46 37.86
N GLU A 12 -32.41 -12.86 36.72
CA GLU A 12 -31.87 -11.61 36.22
C GLU A 12 -32.17 -10.46 37.19
N SER A 13 -31.13 -9.76 37.61
CA SER A 13 -31.20 -8.51 38.35
C SER A 13 -31.01 -7.37 37.36
N THR A 14 -32.11 -6.76 36.96
CA THR A 14 -32.17 -5.51 36.20
C THR A 14 -31.94 -4.35 37.17
N GLU A 15 -30.72 -3.81 37.18
CA GLU A 15 -30.44 -2.53 37.85
C GLU A 15 -30.93 -1.35 36.97
N PRO A 16 -31.57 -0.33 37.57
CA PRO A 16 -32.10 0.79 36.81
C PRO A 16 -31.00 1.78 36.41
N ILE A 17 -31.06 2.18 35.14
CA ILE A 17 -30.24 3.23 34.52
C ILE A 17 -30.54 4.57 35.20
N GLU A 18 -29.54 5.12 35.92
CA GLU A 18 -29.57 6.51 36.38
C GLU A 18 -29.52 7.46 35.19
N LYS A 19 -30.55 8.31 35.10
CA LYS A 19 -30.64 9.43 34.17
C LYS A 19 -29.57 10.47 34.53
N ILE A 20 -28.58 10.63 33.67
CA ILE A 20 -27.65 11.76 33.72
C ILE A 20 -28.36 12.98 33.12
N GLU A 21 -28.75 13.90 33.99
CA GLU A 21 -29.30 15.21 33.66
C GLU A 21 -28.13 16.15 33.30
N ILE A 22 -27.94 16.41 32.01
CA ILE A 22 -26.94 17.37 31.52
C ILE A 22 -27.55 18.78 31.64
N LYS A 23 -27.05 19.56 32.61
CA LYS A 23 -27.33 20.99 32.68
C LYS A 23 -26.57 21.71 31.56
N GLU A 24 -27.33 22.26 30.61
CA GLU A 24 -26.87 23.31 29.71
C GLU A 24 -26.53 24.56 30.54
N THR A 25 -25.28 25.02 30.45
CA THR A 25 -24.92 26.37 30.87
C THR A 25 -24.63 27.20 29.63
N GLU A 26 -25.60 28.06 29.31
CA GLU A 26 -25.43 29.22 28.46
C GLU A 26 -24.33 30.13 29.03
N LYS A 27 -23.40 30.54 28.17
CA LYS A 27 -22.64 31.77 28.39
C LYS A 27 -22.36 32.45 27.06
N THR A 28 -23.21 33.43 26.78
CA THR A 28 -23.10 34.44 25.74
C THR A 28 -22.30 35.64 26.27
N GLU A 29 -21.82 36.46 25.34
CA GLU A 29 -21.19 37.80 25.51
C GLU A 29 -19.72 37.80 25.94
N MET A 30 -18.83 38.66 25.44
CA MET A 30 -18.77 39.65 24.36
C MET A 30 -17.28 40.04 24.34
N LEU A 31 -16.68 40.33 23.17
CA LEU A 31 -15.96 41.59 22.95
C LEU A 31 -15.36 41.66 21.55
N GLU A 32 -15.55 42.86 21.02
CA GLU A 32 -15.26 43.41 19.71
C GLU A 32 -13.76 43.62 19.42
N GLU A 33 -13.51 43.73 18.10
CA GLU A 33 -12.59 44.65 17.40
C GLU A 33 -11.16 44.84 17.92
N VAL A 34 -10.16 44.61 17.05
CA VAL A 34 -9.13 45.62 16.70
C VAL A 34 -8.49 45.29 15.34
N ASN A 35 -8.74 46.20 14.39
CA ASN A 35 -7.91 46.76 13.31
C ASN A 35 -7.11 45.90 12.31
N GLN A 36 -7.56 46.06 11.06
CA GLN A 36 -6.77 46.22 9.84
C GLN A 36 -5.58 47.20 10.02
N GLU A 37 -4.38 46.77 9.59
CA GLU A 37 -3.38 47.70 9.08
C GLU A 37 -2.87 47.26 7.71
N ARG A 38 -3.13 48.16 6.78
CA ARG A 38 -2.76 48.21 5.37
C ARG A 38 -1.30 48.68 5.32
N THR A 39 -0.40 47.96 4.65
CA THR A 39 0.94 48.50 4.35
C THR A 39 1.05 48.82 2.88
N GLU A 40 1.28 50.11 2.63
CA GLU A 40 1.45 50.76 1.35
C GLU A 40 2.77 50.35 0.68
N ILE A 41 2.69 50.24 -0.65
CA ILE A 41 3.82 50.04 -1.54
C ILE A 41 4.47 51.41 -1.77
N HIS A 42 5.71 51.59 -1.33
CA HIS A 42 6.55 52.73 -1.69
C HIS A 42 7.70 52.26 -2.59
N THR A 43 7.77 52.83 -3.79
CA THR A 43 8.82 52.67 -4.79
C THR A 43 9.84 53.82 -4.74
N GLU A 44 11.07 53.48 -5.14
CA GLU A 44 12.25 54.30 -5.54
C GLU A 44 13.24 54.81 -4.47
N PRO A 45 14.52 55.11 -4.83
CA PRO A 45 15.34 54.66 -5.97
C PRO A 45 16.73 54.11 -5.57
N LEU A 46 17.41 53.54 -6.59
CA LEU A 46 18.79 53.06 -6.61
C LEU A 46 19.83 54.17 -6.40
N GLU A 47 20.74 53.99 -5.45
CA GLU A 47 22.10 54.56 -5.51
C GLU A 47 23.14 53.58 -4.96
N GLY A 48 24.34 53.68 -5.52
CA GLY A 48 25.31 52.61 -5.64
C GLY A 48 26.13 52.28 -4.39
N THR A 49 26.74 51.09 -4.41
CA THR A 49 27.88 50.79 -3.56
C THR A 49 28.80 49.75 -4.20
N SER A 50 29.95 50.26 -4.63
CA SER A 50 31.31 49.72 -4.46
C SER A 50 31.56 48.22 -4.59
N ILE A 51 32.29 47.90 -5.67
CA ILE A 51 32.97 46.65 -5.94
C ILE A 51 34.04 46.40 -4.87
N SER A 52 33.85 45.38 -4.02
CA SER A 52 34.92 44.80 -3.20
C SER A 52 35.34 43.44 -3.76
N LYS A 53 36.64 43.33 -4.03
CA LYS A 53 37.45 42.13 -4.27
C LYS A 53 36.88 40.87 -3.61
N VAL A 54 36.52 39.87 -4.42
CA VAL A 54 36.16 38.51 -3.97
C VAL A 54 37.39 37.62 -4.12
N GLU A 55 37.92 37.16 -2.98
CA GLU A 55 38.84 36.03 -2.90
C GLU A 55 38.11 34.72 -3.21
N PRO A 56 38.74 33.74 -3.90
CA PRO A 56 38.12 32.47 -4.18
C PRO A 56 38.23 31.54 -2.95
N GLN A 57 37.25 31.63 -2.04
CA GLN A 57 37.06 30.59 -1.02
C GLN A 57 36.28 29.41 -1.62
N SER A 58 37.01 28.31 -1.84
CA SER A 58 36.49 27.02 -2.27
C SER A 58 35.62 26.38 -1.19
N SER A 59 34.31 26.62 -1.22
CA SER A 59 33.35 25.91 -0.37
C SER A 59 32.82 24.66 -1.09
N LEU A 60 33.50 23.52 -0.84
CA LEU A 60 33.07 22.20 -1.32
C LEU A 60 31.77 21.71 -0.63
N ASP A 61 31.30 22.40 0.41
CA ASP A 61 30.11 22.03 1.21
C ASP A 61 28.76 22.35 0.52
N GLY A 62 28.75 23.17 -0.53
CA GLY A 62 27.55 23.45 -1.32
C GLY A 62 27.30 22.48 -2.48
N ALA A 63 28.32 21.70 -2.88
CA ALA A 63 28.25 20.83 -4.05
C ALA A 63 27.53 19.50 -3.76
N LEU A 64 27.68 18.95 -2.55
CA LEU A 64 27.16 17.64 -2.19
C LEU A 64 25.61 17.58 -2.17
N PRO A 65 24.88 18.56 -1.61
CA PRO A 65 23.41 18.56 -1.66
C PRO A 65 22.87 18.71 -3.07
N ARG A 66 23.55 19.50 -3.91
CA ARG A 66 23.19 19.67 -5.34
C ARG A 66 23.40 18.38 -6.13
N MET A 67 24.48 17.65 -5.86
CA MET A 67 24.75 16.37 -6.50
C MET A 67 23.72 15.30 -6.08
N GLN A 68 23.30 15.30 -4.81
CA GLN A 68 22.25 14.38 -4.33
C GLN A 68 20.88 14.67 -4.95
N LEU A 69 20.51 15.95 -5.11
CA LEU A 69 19.28 16.34 -5.80
C LEU A 69 19.32 15.95 -7.29
N MET A 70 20.49 16.05 -7.92
CA MET A 70 20.68 15.67 -9.33
C MET A 70 20.58 14.15 -9.53
N ILE A 71 21.09 13.34 -8.59
CA ILE A 71 20.94 11.87 -8.60
C ILE A 71 19.47 11.47 -8.43
N LEU A 72 18.74 12.09 -7.49
CA LEU A 72 17.31 11.85 -7.26
C LEU A 72 16.45 12.26 -8.48
N ALA A 73 16.80 13.36 -9.14
CA ALA A 73 16.15 13.78 -10.37
C ALA A 73 16.40 12.78 -11.52
N GLN A 74 17.62 12.25 -11.65
CA GLN A 74 17.97 11.24 -12.64
C GLN A 74 17.25 9.91 -12.39
N GLU A 75 17.12 9.46 -11.14
CA GLU A 75 16.36 8.25 -10.79
C GLU A 75 14.86 8.37 -11.12
N LYS A 76 14.26 9.54 -10.83
CA LYS A 76 12.87 9.83 -11.23
C LYS A 76 12.70 9.85 -12.76
N LEU A 77 13.65 10.44 -13.48
CA LEU A 77 13.65 10.45 -14.94
C LEU A 77 13.76 9.03 -15.52
N ASN A 78 14.65 8.20 -14.96
CA ASN A 78 14.83 6.81 -15.39
C ASN A 78 13.56 5.96 -15.16
N LYS A 79 12.88 6.12 -14.02
CA LYS A 79 11.58 5.46 -13.77
C LYS A 79 10.49 5.91 -14.74
N SER A 80 10.41 7.21 -15.05
CA SER A 80 9.46 7.72 -16.05
C SER A 80 9.76 7.19 -17.46
N ILE A 81 11.03 7.05 -17.83
CA ILE A 81 11.45 6.42 -19.09
C ILE A 81 11.08 4.93 -19.12
N GLU A 82 11.23 4.20 -18.02
CA GLU A 82 10.82 2.79 -17.92
C GLU A 82 9.31 2.61 -18.11
N VAL A 83 8.49 3.48 -17.49
CA VAL A 83 7.03 3.49 -17.67
C VAL A 83 6.65 3.84 -19.11
N MET A 84 7.30 4.82 -19.73
CA MET A 84 7.09 5.14 -21.15
C MET A 84 7.49 3.98 -22.07
N ASN A 85 8.56 3.24 -21.76
CA ASN A 85 8.99 2.09 -22.54
C ASN A 85 8.00 0.90 -22.42
N LYS A 86 7.41 0.67 -21.23
CA LYS A 86 6.33 -0.31 -21.04
C LYS A 86 5.06 0.09 -21.81
N SER A 87 4.72 1.38 -21.83
CA SER A 87 3.61 1.92 -22.65
C SER A 87 3.87 1.75 -24.15
N ASN A 88 5.09 2.02 -24.62
CA ASN A 88 5.47 1.79 -26.03
C ASN A 88 5.42 0.30 -26.39
N THR A 89 5.77 -0.59 -25.46
CA THR A 89 5.67 -2.05 -25.67
C THR A 89 4.22 -2.48 -25.83
N ALA A 90 3.31 -1.96 -25.01
CA ALA A 90 1.87 -2.22 -25.13
C ALA A 90 1.29 -1.65 -26.44
N GLN A 91 1.71 -0.44 -26.84
CA GLN A 91 1.31 0.16 -28.13
C GLN A 91 1.85 -0.64 -29.33
N ASN A 92 3.08 -1.15 -29.25
CA ASN A 92 3.66 -2.00 -30.29
C ASN A 92 2.96 -3.36 -30.38
N GLN A 93 2.57 -3.96 -29.25
CA GLN A 93 1.77 -5.20 -29.23
C GLN A 93 0.38 -4.99 -29.83
N LEU A 94 -0.26 -3.86 -29.55
CA LEU A 94 -1.55 -3.50 -30.16
C LEU A 94 -1.41 -3.27 -31.67
N ALA A 95 -0.38 -2.55 -32.12
CA ALA A 95 -0.11 -2.33 -33.54
C ALA A 95 0.18 -3.63 -34.30
N GLU A 96 0.91 -4.56 -33.67
CA GLU A 96 1.20 -5.87 -34.26
C GLU A 96 -0.07 -6.73 -34.36
N THR A 97 -0.93 -6.68 -33.34
CA THR A 97 -2.25 -7.36 -33.37
C THR A 97 -3.11 -6.81 -34.51
N MET A 98 -3.12 -5.49 -34.72
CA MET A 98 -3.85 -4.86 -35.83
C MET A 98 -3.30 -5.25 -37.21
N ARG A 99 -1.97 -5.39 -37.36
CA ARG A 99 -1.37 -5.91 -38.61
C ARG A 99 -1.74 -7.37 -38.87
N GLN A 100 -1.77 -8.21 -37.84
CA GLN A 100 -2.16 -9.62 -37.98
C GLN A 100 -3.63 -9.75 -38.43
N ILE A 101 -4.52 -8.91 -37.90
CA ILE A 101 -5.91 -8.83 -38.32
C ILE A 101 -6.03 -8.37 -39.79
N ALA A 102 -5.29 -7.33 -40.19
CA ALA A 102 -5.28 -6.87 -41.58
C ALA A 102 -4.78 -7.95 -42.56
N ALA A 103 -3.69 -8.64 -42.21
CA ALA A 103 -3.13 -9.74 -43.00
C ALA A 103 -4.06 -10.97 -43.06
N ALA A 104 -4.88 -11.20 -42.04
CA ALA A 104 -5.93 -12.21 -42.10
C ALA A 104 -7.05 -11.81 -43.09
N GLY A 105 -7.47 -10.54 -43.07
CA GLY A 105 -8.44 -10.00 -44.03
C GLY A 105 -7.98 -10.09 -45.48
N GLU A 106 -6.70 -9.81 -45.74
CA GLU A 106 -6.11 -9.88 -47.08
C GLU A 106 -6.02 -11.33 -47.60
N ARG A 107 -5.66 -12.30 -46.72
CA ARG A 107 -5.68 -13.73 -47.04
C ARG A 107 -7.09 -14.23 -47.40
N VAL A 108 -8.10 -13.75 -46.67
CA VAL A 108 -9.50 -14.06 -47.00
C VAL A 108 -9.87 -13.51 -48.37
N ALA A 109 -9.54 -12.26 -48.68
CA ALA A 109 -9.81 -11.66 -49.99
C ALA A 109 -9.12 -12.40 -51.15
N GLN A 110 -7.88 -12.87 -50.93
CA GLN A 110 -7.12 -13.65 -51.92
C GLN A 110 -7.72 -15.04 -52.20
N VAL A 111 -8.40 -15.66 -51.23
CA VAL A 111 -9.09 -16.95 -51.43
C VAL A 111 -10.38 -16.76 -52.23
N PHE A 112 -11.10 -15.65 -52.02
CA PHE A 112 -12.39 -15.42 -52.66
C PHE A 112 -12.30 -14.82 -54.07
N SER A 113 -11.24 -14.07 -54.38
CA SER A 113 -11.01 -13.49 -55.72
C SER A 113 -11.01 -14.51 -56.88
N PRO A 114 -10.25 -15.63 -56.82
CA PRO A 114 -10.25 -16.62 -57.89
C PRO A 114 -11.57 -17.38 -58.01
N ILE A 115 -12.33 -17.52 -56.92
CA ILE A 115 -13.68 -18.13 -56.95
C ILE A 115 -14.65 -17.22 -57.73
N ALA A 116 -14.61 -15.91 -57.48
CA ALA A 116 -15.42 -14.93 -58.21
C ALA A 116 -15.04 -14.86 -59.69
N GLN A 117 -13.73 -14.91 -60.01
CA GLN A 117 -13.25 -14.97 -61.39
C GLN A 117 -13.64 -16.27 -62.09
N GLN A 118 -13.51 -17.43 -61.43
CA GLN A 118 -13.90 -18.72 -62.01
C GLN A 118 -15.40 -18.78 -62.31
N MET A 119 -16.25 -18.21 -61.45
CA MET A 119 -17.68 -18.08 -61.70
C MET A 119 -17.97 -17.19 -62.92
N ALA A 120 -17.24 -16.08 -63.08
CA ALA A 120 -17.38 -15.19 -64.23
C ALA A 120 -16.96 -15.86 -65.56
N THR A 121 -15.89 -16.66 -65.54
CA THR A 121 -15.39 -17.37 -66.73
C THR A 121 -16.30 -18.53 -67.14
N GLN A 122 -16.88 -19.25 -66.18
CA GLN A 122 -17.85 -20.32 -66.47
C GLN A 122 -19.18 -19.78 -67.05
N MET A 123 -19.57 -18.55 -66.70
CA MET A 123 -20.76 -17.90 -67.27
C MET A 123 -20.63 -17.51 -68.75
N GLN A 124 -19.42 -17.40 -69.30
CA GLN A 124 -19.23 -16.97 -70.70
C GLN A 124 -19.26 -18.12 -71.73
N VAL A 125 -19.05 -19.38 -71.32
CA VAL A 125 -18.89 -20.51 -72.25
C VAL A 125 -20.22 -21.24 -72.56
N ILE A 126 -21.28 -21.04 -71.77
CA ILE A 126 -22.51 -21.86 -71.85
C ILE A 126 -23.70 -21.04 -72.40
N SER A 127 -23.49 -20.09 -73.32
CA SER A 127 -24.59 -19.20 -73.77
C SER A 127 -25.73 -19.89 -74.56
N PRO A 128 -25.51 -20.88 -75.46
CA PRO A 128 -26.63 -21.43 -76.25
C PRO A 128 -27.39 -22.59 -75.58
N ILE A 129 -26.79 -23.31 -74.63
CA ILE A 129 -27.45 -24.40 -73.88
C ILE A 129 -28.21 -23.85 -72.65
N VAL A 130 -27.83 -22.65 -72.18
CA VAL A 130 -28.42 -22.03 -70.99
C VAL A 130 -29.89 -21.70 -71.16
N GLN A 131 -30.37 -21.19 -72.31
CA GLN A 131 -31.78 -20.72 -72.42
C GLN A 131 -32.84 -21.76 -72.06
N GLN A 132 -32.59 -23.05 -72.31
CA GLN A 132 -33.53 -24.12 -72.01
C GLN A 132 -33.46 -24.59 -70.55
N ILE A 133 -32.29 -24.43 -69.91
CA ILE A 133 -32.09 -24.69 -68.48
C ILE A 133 -32.52 -23.47 -67.64
N THR A 134 -32.48 -22.25 -68.18
CA THR A 134 -32.81 -21.01 -67.46
C THR A 134 -34.22 -21.05 -66.89
N THR A 135 -35.21 -21.65 -67.56
CA THR A 135 -36.59 -21.62 -67.04
C THR A 135 -36.79 -22.53 -65.81
N GLN A 136 -36.13 -23.70 -65.76
CA GLN A 136 -36.17 -24.58 -64.58
C GLN A 136 -35.25 -24.10 -63.46
N VAL A 137 -34.13 -23.47 -63.83
CA VAL A 137 -33.17 -22.91 -62.89
C VAL A 137 -33.65 -21.57 -62.31
N GLN A 138 -34.42 -20.75 -63.02
CA GLN A 138 -35.00 -19.50 -62.49
C GLN A 138 -35.92 -19.77 -61.29
N GLN A 139 -36.67 -20.87 -61.32
CA GLN A 139 -37.60 -21.26 -60.24
C GLN A 139 -36.88 -21.85 -59.02
N THR A 140 -35.67 -22.38 -59.18
CA THR A 140 -34.87 -22.97 -58.09
C THR A 140 -33.76 -22.05 -57.57
N ILE A 141 -33.25 -21.13 -58.38
CA ILE A 141 -32.24 -20.13 -57.98
C ILE A 141 -32.87 -18.88 -57.39
N SER A 142 -34.10 -18.50 -57.73
CA SER A 142 -34.73 -17.30 -57.15
C SER A 142 -34.77 -17.33 -55.60
N PRO A 143 -35.12 -18.45 -54.92
CA PRO A 143 -35.04 -18.55 -53.47
C PRO A 143 -33.59 -18.47 -52.94
N ILE A 144 -32.63 -19.07 -53.64
CA ILE A 144 -31.21 -19.10 -53.24
C ILE A 144 -30.57 -17.71 -53.39
N ALA A 145 -30.88 -16.99 -54.48
CA ALA A 145 -30.43 -15.62 -54.70
C ALA A 145 -31.07 -14.65 -53.71
N GLN A 146 -32.36 -14.84 -53.36
CA GLN A 146 -33.00 -14.09 -52.28
C GLN A 146 -32.36 -14.40 -50.92
N GLN A 147 -32.02 -15.66 -50.66
CA GLN A 147 -31.35 -16.06 -49.42
C GLN A 147 -29.92 -15.52 -49.32
N MET A 148 -29.17 -15.50 -50.43
CA MET A 148 -27.86 -14.83 -50.49
C MET A 148 -27.98 -13.32 -50.36
N ALA A 149 -28.99 -12.69 -50.95
CA ALA A 149 -29.25 -11.25 -50.77
C ALA A 149 -29.55 -10.93 -49.30
N ILE A 150 -30.38 -11.73 -48.63
CA ILE A 150 -30.67 -11.60 -47.19
C ILE A 150 -29.38 -11.80 -46.36
N GLN A 151 -28.54 -12.78 -46.69
CA GLN A 151 -27.27 -13.00 -45.99
C GLN A 151 -26.26 -11.87 -46.21
N ILE A 152 -26.16 -11.34 -47.43
CA ILE A 152 -25.31 -10.18 -47.76
C ILE A 152 -25.82 -8.93 -47.04
N GLN A 153 -27.13 -8.73 -46.97
CA GLN A 153 -27.74 -7.60 -46.26
C GLN A 153 -27.56 -7.72 -44.75
N THR A 154 -27.65 -8.95 -44.21
CA THR A 154 -27.36 -9.25 -42.81
C THR A 154 -25.89 -9.01 -42.49
N LEU A 155 -24.96 -9.50 -43.33
CA LEU A 155 -23.53 -9.23 -43.20
C LEU A 155 -23.22 -7.74 -43.30
N SER A 156 -23.82 -7.02 -44.26
CA SER A 156 -23.69 -5.58 -44.39
C SER A 156 -24.19 -4.84 -43.15
N SER A 157 -25.30 -5.27 -42.55
CA SER A 157 -25.80 -4.70 -41.29
C SER A 157 -24.83 -4.96 -40.11
N VAL A 158 -24.18 -6.13 -40.07
CA VAL A 158 -23.15 -6.44 -39.08
C VAL A 158 -21.91 -5.56 -39.30
N PHE A 159 -21.42 -5.41 -40.54
CA PHE A 159 -20.28 -4.55 -40.85
C PHE A 159 -20.57 -3.07 -40.55
N ASN A 160 -21.78 -2.58 -40.86
CA ASN A 160 -22.22 -1.23 -40.50
C ASN A 160 -22.34 -1.05 -38.99
N SER A 161 -22.77 -2.08 -38.25
CA SER A 161 -22.81 -2.06 -36.78
C SER A 161 -21.41 -2.03 -36.17
N VAL A 162 -20.46 -2.79 -36.72
CA VAL A 162 -19.05 -2.77 -36.29
C VAL A 162 -18.40 -1.42 -36.63
N GLY A 163 -18.71 -0.85 -37.80
CA GLY A 163 -18.28 0.50 -38.18
C GLY A 163 -18.86 1.58 -37.26
N ALA A 164 -20.14 1.48 -36.88
CA ALA A 164 -20.79 2.39 -35.95
C ALA A 164 -20.26 2.24 -34.51
N ILE A 165 -19.95 1.02 -34.06
CA ILE A 165 -19.27 0.76 -32.78
C ILE A 165 -17.87 1.36 -32.82
N GLY A 166 -17.14 1.16 -33.91
CA GLY A 166 -15.80 1.73 -34.12
C GLY A 166 -15.81 3.26 -34.10
N GLN A 167 -16.77 3.89 -34.77
CA GLN A 167 -16.94 5.35 -34.74
C GLN A 167 -17.34 5.86 -33.36
N ARG A 168 -18.29 5.20 -32.67
CA ARG A 168 -18.63 5.57 -31.29
C ARG A 168 -17.45 5.41 -30.34
N MET A 169 -16.63 4.37 -30.50
CA MET A 169 -15.39 4.20 -29.74
C MET A 169 -14.39 5.31 -30.05
N LEU A 170 -14.21 5.67 -31.32
CA LEU A 170 -13.31 6.75 -31.73
C LEU A 170 -13.79 8.12 -31.23
N GLU A 171 -15.09 8.41 -31.33
CA GLU A 171 -15.73 9.61 -30.77
C GLU A 171 -15.57 9.65 -29.25
N THR A 172 -15.78 8.53 -28.56
CA THR A 172 -15.59 8.43 -27.11
C THR A 172 -14.12 8.65 -26.73
N LEU A 173 -13.18 8.02 -27.43
CA LEU A 173 -11.73 8.19 -27.21
C LEU A 173 -11.26 9.61 -27.53
N ASN A 174 -11.79 10.23 -28.59
CA ASN A 174 -11.48 11.61 -28.97
C ASN A 174 -12.11 12.63 -28.01
N SER A 175 -13.27 12.30 -27.42
CA SER A 175 -13.90 13.10 -26.36
C SER A 175 -13.21 12.92 -25.00
N PHE A 176 -12.42 11.87 -24.84
CA PHE A 176 -11.70 11.59 -23.61
C PHE A 176 -10.39 12.39 -23.59
N ASN A 177 -10.37 13.49 -22.85
CA ASN A 177 -9.16 14.27 -22.61
C ASN A 177 -8.24 13.50 -21.65
N PHE A 178 -7.47 12.55 -22.19
CA PHE A 178 -6.52 11.74 -21.43
C PHE A 178 -5.54 12.60 -20.63
N GLN A 179 -5.11 13.74 -21.17
CA GLN A 179 -4.15 14.60 -20.51
C GLN A 179 -4.71 15.26 -19.25
N GLU A 180 -5.94 15.80 -19.33
CA GLU A 180 -6.63 16.38 -18.16
C GLU A 180 -6.93 15.30 -17.11
N ARG A 181 -7.41 14.12 -17.53
CA ARG A 181 -7.66 13.00 -16.61
C ARG A 181 -6.39 12.48 -15.93
N LEU A 182 -5.27 12.47 -16.63
CA LEU A 182 -3.97 12.10 -16.04
C LEU A 182 -3.47 13.15 -15.04
N LEU A 183 -3.73 14.44 -15.29
CA LEU A 183 -3.44 15.51 -14.34
C LEU A 183 -4.28 15.38 -13.08
N ASP A 184 -5.59 15.13 -13.22
CA ASP A 184 -6.49 14.86 -12.09
C ASP A 184 -6.02 13.65 -11.28
N LEU A 185 -5.68 12.55 -11.95
CA LEU A 185 -5.18 11.34 -11.31
C LEU A 185 -3.88 11.59 -10.54
N ARG A 186 -2.97 12.37 -11.11
CA ARG A 186 -1.71 12.75 -10.46
C ARG A 186 -1.95 13.58 -9.21
N GLU A 187 -2.86 14.53 -9.27
CA GLU A 187 -3.22 15.38 -8.13
C GLU A 187 -3.93 14.55 -7.03
N LEU A 188 -4.82 13.64 -7.40
CA LEU A 188 -5.44 12.69 -6.47
C LEU A 188 -4.39 11.79 -5.80
N ALA A 189 -3.43 11.27 -6.57
CA ALA A 189 -2.34 10.45 -6.05
C ALA A 189 -1.45 11.23 -5.06
N LYS A 190 -1.14 12.50 -5.37
CA LYS A 190 -0.37 13.37 -4.49
C LYS A 190 -1.08 13.63 -3.16
N ARG A 191 -2.38 13.95 -3.20
CA ARG A 191 -3.20 14.12 -1.98
C ARG A 191 -3.29 12.83 -1.17
N ALA A 192 -3.37 11.68 -1.84
CA ALA A 192 -3.38 10.38 -1.18
C ALA A 192 -2.04 10.09 -0.49
N GLU A 193 -0.93 10.42 -1.14
CA GLU A 193 0.42 10.32 -0.58
C GLU A 193 0.57 11.21 0.67
N GLU A 194 0.19 12.48 0.57
CA GLU A 194 0.22 13.43 1.70
C GLU A 194 -0.67 12.97 2.86
N THR A 195 -1.90 12.51 2.56
CA THR A 195 -2.81 11.95 3.57
C THR A 195 -2.16 10.76 4.28
N THR A 196 -1.54 9.85 3.51
CA THR A 196 -0.91 8.65 4.06
C THR A 196 0.26 9.02 4.97
N LEU A 197 1.10 9.99 4.58
CA LEU A 197 2.26 10.45 5.37
C LEU A 197 1.84 11.15 6.68
N ASN A 198 0.82 12.00 6.64
CA ASN A 198 0.30 12.66 7.83
C ASN A 198 -0.32 11.64 8.78
N PHE A 199 -1.12 10.73 8.25
CA PHE A 199 -1.72 9.64 9.03
C PHE A 199 -0.66 8.78 9.71
N LYS A 200 0.37 8.36 8.96
CA LYS A 200 1.54 7.60 9.46
C LYS A 200 2.17 8.23 10.70
N THR A 201 2.45 9.52 10.61
CA THR A 201 3.09 10.27 11.70
C THR A 201 2.20 10.32 12.92
N ILE A 202 0.91 10.61 12.72
CA ILE A 202 -0.08 10.73 13.79
C ILE A 202 -0.29 9.37 14.50
N VAL A 203 -0.46 8.26 13.78
CA VAL A 203 -0.75 6.97 14.43
C VAL A 203 0.39 6.48 15.30
N ILE A 204 1.65 6.72 14.90
CA ILE A 204 2.81 6.39 15.75
C ILE A 204 2.79 7.23 17.02
N GLU A 205 2.55 8.54 16.90
CA GLU A 205 2.47 9.43 18.05
C GLU A 205 1.35 9.02 19.02
N LEU A 206 0.24 8.52 18.48
CA LEU A 206 -0.86 7.96 19.27
C LEU A 206 -0.54 6.56 19.85
N GLY A 207 0.64 6.00 19.58
CA GLY A 207 1.09 4.73 20.11
C GLY A 207 0.50 3.53 19.38
N PHE A 208 0.17 3.65 18.09
CA PHE A 208 -0.38 2.58 17.26
C PHE A 208 0.60 2.11 16.18
N PRO A 209 0.68 0.78 15.95
CA PRO A 209 1.36 0.28 14.76
C PRO A 209 0.53 0.69 13.53
N PRO A 210 1.14 1.33 12.54
CA PRO A 210 0.46 1.58 11.28
C PRO A 210 0.14 0.27 10.55
N HIS A 211 -0.92 0.23 9.76
CA HIS A 211 -1.25 -0.96 8.95
C HIS A 211 -1.81 -0.55 7.60
N ASP A 212 -1.56 -1.38 6.58
CA ASP A 212 -1.92 -1.09 5.18
C ASP A 212 -3.44 -1.08 4.92
N PHE A 213 -4.24 -1.62 5.84
CA PHE A 213 -5.67 -1.88 5.63
C PHE A 213 -6.59 -0.78 6.19
N ILE A 214 -6.17 0.49 6.12
CA ILE A 214 -7.00 1.61 6.58
C ILE A 214 -7.46 2.42 5.37
N PRO A 215 -8.77 2.50 5.08
CA PRO A 215 -9.26 3.28 3.96
C PRO A 215 -8.88 4.76 4.07
N ILE A 216 -8.56 5.39 2.93
CA ILE A 216 -8.11 6.79 2.87
C ILE A 216 -9.07 7.78 3.55
N TYR A 217 -10.38 7.54 3.48
CA TYR A 217 -11.37 8.38 4.15
C TYR A 217 -11.27 8.30 5.68
N SER A 218 -10.96 7.12 6.21
CA SER A 218 -10.73 6.91 7.64
C SER A 218 -9.42 7.58 8.09
N MET A 219 -8.37 7.50 7.26
CA MET A 219 -7.12 8.22 7.51
C MET A 219 -7.37 9.73 7.62
N ARG A 220 -8.12 10.32 6.66
CA ARG A 220 -8.50 11.74 6.70
C ARG A 220 -9.29 12.09 7.95
N ARG A 221 -10.21 11.22 8.38
CA ARG A 221 -10.99 11.45 9.59
C ARG A 221 -10.12 11.50 10.84
N VAL A 222 -9.13 10.62 10.95
CA VAL A 222 -8.16 10.62 12.06
C VAL A 222 -7.33 11.90 12.06
N ILE A 223 -6.81 12.33 10.89
CA ILE A 223 -6.06 13.59 10.76
C ILE A 223 -6.92 14.78 11.20
N GLN A 224 -8.16 14.87 10.70
CA GLN A 224 -9.07 15.95 11.07
C GLN A 224 -9.35 15.98 12.57
N LEU A 225 -9.61 14.83 13.20
CA LEU A 225 -9.86 14.77 14.64
C LEU A 225 -8.62 15.16 15.44
N TYR A 226 -7.43 14.79 14.97
CA TYR A 226 -6.17 15.18 15.59
C TYR A 226 -6.00 16.71 15.60
N GLU A 227 -6.25 17.36 14.46
CA GLU A 227 -6.16 18.82 14.31
C GLU A 227 -7.23 19.57 15.11
N GLU A 228 -8.48 19.08 15.11
CA GLU A 228 -9.62 19.77 15.72
C GLU A 228 -9.80 19.50 17.22
N LYS A 229 -9.46 18.30 17.68
CA LYS A 229 -9.77 17.80 19.04
C LYS A 229 -8.53 17.41 19.85
N GLY A 230 -7.36 17.35 19.22
CA GLY A 230 -6.09 17.03 19.86
C GLY A 230 -5.85 15.54 20.10
N ILE A 231 -4.68 15.25 20.68
CA ILE A 231 -4.09 13.92 20.84
C ILE A 231 -5.00 12.97 21.63
N GLU A 232 -5.47 13.38 22.81
CA GLU A 232 -6.17 12.47 23.74
C GLU A 232 -7.52 12.00 23.19
N TYR A 233 -8.30 12.93 22.63
CA TYR A 233 -9.57 12.59 21.99
C TYR A 233 -9.35 11.66 20.80
N THR A 234 -8.35 11.96 19.97
CA THR A 234 -8.05 11.19 18.77
C THR A 234 -7.53 9.80 19.11
N ARG A 235 -6.71 9.65 20.17
CA ARG A 235 -6.27 8.34 20.67
C ARG A 235 -7.46 7.47 21.02
N ARG A 236 -8.37 7.97 21.85
CA ARG A 236 -9.58 7.23 22.28
C ARG A 236 -10.48 6.87 21.10
N PHE A 237 -10.62 7.78 20.13
CA PHE A 237 -11.34 7.50 18.89
C PHE A 237 -10.66 6.39 18.09
N LEU A 238 -9.35 6.49 17.87
CA LEU A 238 -8.58 5.52 17.09
C LEU A 238 -8.62 4.14 17.74
N GLU A 239 -8.43 4.03 19.05
CA GLU A 239 -8.53 2.77 19.80
C GLU A 239 -9.87 2.07 19.58
N ARG A 240 -10.96 2.84 19.73
CA ARG A 240 -12.30 2.31 19.52
C ARG A 240 -12.56 1.96 18.07
N TYR A 241 -12.12 2.82 17.15
CA TYR A 241 -12.26 2.61 15.71
C TYR A 241 -11.56 1.32 15.26
N MET A 242 -10.30 1.15 15.67
CA MET A 242 -9.49 -0.03 15.34
C MET A 242 -10.09 -1.31 15.93
N CYS A 243 -10.48 -1.31 17.21
CA CYS A 243 -10.98 -2.51 17.90
C CYS A 243 -12.42 -2.92 17.55
N MET A 244 -13.23 -2.00 17.03
CA MET A 244 -14.66 -2.24 16.79
C MET A 244 -15.06 -2.28 15.31
N PHE A 245 -14.29 -1.61 14.43
CA PHE A 245 -14.70 -1.43 13.04
C PHE A 245 -13.65 -1.85 12.03
N VAL A 246 -12.35 -1.70 12.33
CA VAL A 246 -11.29 -2.08 11.38
C VAL A 246 -10.85 -3.52 11.59
N TYR A 247 -10.59 -3.89 12.84
CA TYR A 247 -10.13 -5.23 13.23
C TYR A 247 -11.14 -5.86 14.17
N ASP A 248 -12.33 -6.08 13.61
CA ASP A 248 -13.35 -6.89 14.24
C ASP A 248 -12.97 -8.39 14.20
N LYS A 249 -13.89 -9.24 14.65
CA LYS A 249 -13.62 -10.66 14.77
C LYS A 249 -13.39 -11.29 13.39
N GLU A 250 -14.19 -10.89 12.42
CA GLU A 250 -14.16 -11.36 11.05
C GLU A 250 -12.82 -11.02 10.39
N THR A 251 -12.37 -9.78 10.50
CA THR A 251 -11.08 -9.35 9.95
C THR A 251 -9.90 -10.07 10.62
N LEU A 252 -9.97 -10.30 11.94
CA LEU A 252 -8.94 -11.05 12.65
C LEU A 252 -8.91 -12.55 12.27
N ILE A 253 -10.06 -13.13 11.89
CA ILE A 253 -10.13 -14.48 11.33
C ILE A 253 -9.49 -14.50 9.94
N GLU A 254 -9.76 -13.51 9.08
CA GLU A 254 -9.13 -13.43 7.75
C GLU A 254 -7.60 -13.33 7.84
N ILE A 255 -7.11 -12.50 8.77
CA ILE A 255 -5.68 -12.40 9.09
C ILE A 255 -5.12 -13.77 9.52
N HIS A 256 -5.81 -14.44 10.45
CA HIS A 256 -5.39 -15.75 10.94
C HIS A 256 -5.40 -16.84 9.86
N ASP A 257 -6.43 -16.88 9.02
CA ASP A 257 -6.54 -17.81 7.88
C ASP A 257 -5.40 -17.60 6.88
N SER A 258 -4.95 -16.36 6.69
CA SER A 258 -3.79 -16.05 5.85
C SER A 258 -2.50 -16.64 6.42
N TRP A 259 -2.34 -16.62 7.74
CA TRP A 259 -1.17 -17.19 8.43
C TRP A 259 -1.13 -18.71 8.35
N GLN A 260 -2.28 -19.37 8.40
CA GLN A 260 -2.40 -20.83 8.30
C GLN A 260 -1.93 -21.39 6.94
N GLN A 261 -1.98 -20.57 5.89
CA GLN A 261 -1.53 -20.96 4.55
C GLN A 261 0.00 -20.96 4.40
N ALA A 262 0.74 -20.42 5.38
CA ALA A 262 2.18 -20.33 5.33
C ALA A 262 2.87 -21.53 5.99
N GLU A 263 3.40 -22.45 5.16
CA GLU A 263 4.14 -23.64 5.62
C GLU A 263 5.27 -23.30 6.59
N TRP A 264 5.95 -22.16 6.39
CA TRP A 264 7.07 -21.76 7.24
C TRP A 264 6.66 -21.42 8.67
N LEU A 265 5.38 -21.17 8.92
CA LEU A 265 4.82 -20.80 10.23
C LEU A 265 4.22 -22.01 10.98
N GLU A 266 4.14 -23.18 10.35
CA GLU A 266 3.45 -24.38 10.86
C GLU A 266 3.73 -24.69 12.34
N LYS A 267 5.01 -24.64 12.75
CA LYS A 267 5.42 -24.95 14.13
C LYS A 267 4.93 -23.95 15.17
N ARG A 268 4.55 -22.74 14.75
CA ARG A 268 4.08 -21.65 15.61
C ARG A 268 2.56 -21.53 15.62
N LEU A 269 1.88 -22.08 14.60
CA LEU A 269 0.42 -22.00 14.47
C LEU A 269 -0.31 -22.41 15.77
N PRO A 270 0.03 -23.53 16.46
CA PRO A 270 -0.68 -23.87 17.69
C PRO A 270 -0.58 -22.79 18.79
N ILE A 271 0.51 -22.03 18.86
CA ILE A 271 0.67 -20.92 19.80
C ILE A 271 -0.14 -19.71 19.32
N ILE A 272 -0.09 -19.42 18.03
CA ILE A 272 -0.81 -18.29 17.42
C ILE A 272 -2.33 -18.50 17.51
N ASP A 273 -2.82 -19.72 17.31
CA ASP A 273 -4.22 -20.09 17.50
C ASP A 273 -4.70 -19.70 18.90
N THR A 274 -3.91 -20.01 19.94
CA THR A 274 -4.24 -19.62 21.32
C THR A 274 -4.21 -18.11 21.55
N VAL A 275 -3.40 -17.36 20.80
CA VAL A 275 -3.40 -15.89 20.85
C VAL A 275 -4.70 -15.33 20.29
N ILE A 276 -5.13 -15.83 19.12
CA ILE A 276 -6.36 -15.36 18.46
C ILE A 276 -7.59 -15.74 19.28
N GLU A 277 -7.70 -17.00 19.73
CA GLU A 277 -8.77 -17.44 20.60
C GLU A 277 -8.77 -16.66 21.93
N GLY A 278 -7.60 -16.48 22.54
CA GLY A 278 -7.45 -15.70 23.76
C GLY A 278 -7.86 -14.24 23.58
N HIS A 279 -7.60 -13.64 22.41
CA HIS A 279 -7.98 -12.26 22.12
C HIS A 279 -9.50 -12.12 22.09
N PHE A 280 -10.18 -13.04 21.42
CA PHE A 280 -11.65 -13.06 21.35
C PHE A 280 -12.31 -13.30 22.71
N ASN A 281 -11.68 -14.11 23.57
CA ASN A 281 -12.19 -14.43 24.90
C ASN A 281 -11.77 -13.44 26.00
N GLY A 282 -11.00 -12.40 25.68
CA GLY A 282 -10.59 -11.39 26.65
C GLY A 282 -9.39 -11.78 27.52
N TYR A 283 -8.66 -12.84 27.17
CA TYR A 283 -7.50 -13.33 27.92
C TYR A 283 -6.23 -12.53 27.63
N TYR A 284 -6.32 -11.20 27.67
CA TYR A 284 -5.27 -10.29 27.23
C TYR A 284 -3.96 -10.41 28.02
N MET A 285 -4.05 -10.75 29.30
CA MET A 285 -2.87 -11.04 30.14
C MET A 285 -2.07 -12.25 29.62
N LEU A 286 -2.71 -13.18 28.92
CA LEU A 286 -2.04 -14.31 28.29
C LEU A 286 -1.59 -13.98 26.87
N THR A 287 -2.43 -13.32 26.08
CA THR A 287 -2.15 -13.10 24.65
C THR A 287 -1.00 -12.11 24.41
N VAL A 288 -0.93 -11.02 25.17
CA VAL A 288 0.10 -9.97 25.01
C VAL A 288 1.52 -10.54 25.15
N PRO A 289 1.92 -11.17 26.27
CA PRO A 289 3.27 -11.73 26.39
C PRO A 289 3.52 -12.86 25.38
N THR A 290 2.49 -13.64 25.05
CA THR A 290 2.61 -14.75 24.11
C THR A 290 2.93 -14.25 22.69
N ILE A 291 2.19 -13.27 22.18
CA ILE A 291 2.41 -12.73 20.83
C ILE A 291 3.72 -11.95 20.74
N LEU A 292 4.10 -11.20 21.78
CA LEU A 292 5.41 -10.52 21.84
C LEU A 292 6.58 -11.51 21.76
N GLY A 293 6.46 -12.67 22.41
CA GLY A 293 7.43 -13.76 22.28
C GLY A 293 7.48 -14.34 20.86
N GLN A 294 6.32 -14.52 20.21
CA GLN A 294 6.28 -15.01 18.83
C GLN A 294 6.86 -14.02 17.82
N ILE A 295 6.65 -12.71 18.01
CA ILE A 295 7.26 -11.66 17.17
C ILE A 295 8.79 -11.77 17.18
N GLU A 296 9.42 -11.88 18.37
CA GLU A 296 10.87 -12.09 18.44
C GLU A 296 11.28 -13.40 17.76
N GLY A 297 10.49 -14.46 17.98
CA GLY A 297 10.72 -15.77 17.39
C GLY A 297 10.78 -15.74 15.86
N VAL A 298 9.80 -15.12 15.20
CA VAL A 298 9.76 -15.03 13.73
C VAL A 298 10.85 -14.13 13.17
N LEU A 299 11.25 -13.06 13.88
CA LEU A 299 12.38 -12.23 13.48
C LEU A 299 13.70 -13.00 13.54
N VAL A 300 13.93 -13.77 14.60
CA VAL A 300 15.12 -14.63 14.73
C VAL A 300 15.15 -15.70 13.64
N GLU A 301 14.00 -16.29 13.34
CA GLU A 301 13.87 -17.26 12.26
C GLU A 301 14.15 -16.63 10.88
N GLY A 302 13.64 -15.42 10.65
CA GLY A 302 13.98 -14.55 9.52
C GLY A 302 15.47 -14.38 9.33
N ILE A 303 16.17 -13.99 10.40
CA ILE A 303 17.63 -13.80 10.41
C ILE A 303 18.36 -15.06 9.97
N LEU A 304 17.94 -16.23 10.47
CA LEU A 304 18.58 -17.51 10.18
C LEU A 304 18.29 -17.98 8.75
N LYS A 305 17.02 -17.98 8.34
CA LYS A 305 16.60 -18.45 7.00
C LYS A 305 17.16 -17.57 5.88
N LEU A 306 17.26 -16.26 6.10
CA LEU A 306 17.80 -15.31 5.13
C LEU A 306 19.31 -15.07 5.27
N GLU A 307 20.00 -15.82 6.14
CA GLU A 307 21.45 -15.76 6.33
C GLU A 307 21.95 -14.33 6.62
N ALA A 308 21.15 -13.55 7.35
CA ALA A 308 21.46 -12.15 7.67
C ALA A 308 22.66 -12.02 8.63
N VAL A 309 22.96 -13.09 9.36
CA VAL A 309 24.13 -13.24 10.22
C VAL A 309 24.85 -14.53 9.86
N ASP A 310 26.13 -14.60 10.21
CA ASP A 310 26.91 -15.80 9.98
C ASP A 310 26.43 -16.93 10.93
N PRO A 311 26.45 -18.22 10.52
CA PRO A 311 25.79 -19.31 11.25
C PRO A 311 26.22 -19.48 12.72
N ASP A 312 27.48 -19.16 13.03
CA ASP A 312 28.06 -19.32 14.38
C ASP A 312 27.84 -18.09 15.28
N VAL A 313 27.20 -17.04 14.77
CA VAL A 313 26.99 -15.80 15.52
C VAL A 313 25.82 -15.96 16.48
N LYS A 314 26.09 -15.75 17.78
CA LYS A 314 25.02 -15.61 18.77
C LYS A 314 24.15 -14.39 18.41
N ILE A 315 22.89 -14.64 18.05
CA ILE A 315 21.91 -13.60 17.76
C ILE A 315 21.67 -12.77 19.03
N LYS A 316 21.67 -11.44 18.86
CA LYS A 316 21.57 -10.45 19.93
C LYS A 316 20.59 -9.38 19.48
N TYR A 317 20.20 -8.52 20.41
CA TYR A 317 19.36 -7.34 20.17
C TYR A 317 19.74 -6.55 18.90
N GLU A 318 21.03 -6.22 18.75
CA GLU A 318 21.50 -5.44 17.59
C GLU A 318 21.29 -6.17 16.26
N HIS A 319 21.33 -7.51 16.26
CA HIS A 319 21.06 -8.29 15.05
C HIS A 319 19.57 -8.21 14.67
N GLN A 320 18.66 -8.31 15.64
CA GLN A 320 17.22 -8.14 15.39
C GLN A 320 16.89 -6.73 14.92
N LYS A 321 17.45 -5.70 15.57
CA LYS A 321 17.27 -4.31 15.17
C LYS A 321 17.77 -4.06 13.75
N ASN A 322 18.97 -4.54 13.41
CA ASN A 322 19.51 -4.38 12.07
C ASN A 322 18.72 -5.17 11.03
N PHE A 323 18.29 -6.40 11.36
CA PHE A 323 17.46 -7.19 10.47
C PHE A 323 16.13 -6.52 10.19
N LEU A 324 15.45 -6.05 11.24
CA LEU A 324 14.22 -5.31 11.10
C LEU A 324 14.43 -4.06 10.23
N GLY A 325 15.31 -3.14 10.58
CA GLY A 325 15.41 -1.82 9.94
C GLY A 325 16.27 -1.73 8.66
N GLN A 326 17.08 -2.75 8.36
CA GLN A 326 17.93 -2.72 7.16
C GLN A 326 17.54 -3.76 6.12
N PHE A 327 16.95 -4.88 6.56
CA PHE A 327 16.76 -6.04 5.71
C PHE A 327 15.28 -6.36 5.48
N LEU A 328 14.46 -6.27 6.53
CA LEU A 328 13.03 -6.59 6.44
C LEU A 328 12.20 -5.34 6.12
N LEU A 329 12.46 -4.25 6.84
CA LEU A 329 11.78 -2.97 6.76
C LEU A 329 12.83 -1.92 6.38
N GLY A 330 12.81 -1.46 5.14
CA GLY A 330 13.82 -0.49 4.67
C GLY A 330 13.36 0.33 3.46
N SER A 331 12.13 0.12 3.01
CA SER A 331 11.53 0.90 1.93
C SER A 331 11.16 2.28 2.45
N LYS A 332 11.69 3.32 1.80
CA LYS A 332 11.28 4.72 2.02
C LYS A 332 10.15 5.17 1.09
N SER A 333 9.36 4.21 0.59
CA SER A 333 8.19 4.54 -0.21
C SER A 333 7.17 5.24 0.69
N SER A 334 6.63 6.37 0.23
CA SER A 334 5.59 7.12 0.93
C SER A 334 4.30 6.32 1.12
N PHE A 335 4.09 5.25 0.35
CA PHE A 335 2.99 4.32 0.53
C PHE A 335 3.31 3.16 1.49
N SER A 336 4.58 2.82 1.72
CA SER A 336 4.98 1.75 2.67
C SER A 336 5.01 2.26 4.12
N PHE A 337 4.56 1.45 5.07
CA PHE A 337 4.65 1.74 6.51
C PHE A 337 5.94 1.22 7.17
N ASP A 338 6.91 0.73 6.39
CA ASP A 338 8.11 0.04 6.91
C ASP A 338 8.90 0.87 7.93
N GLU A 339 9.21 2.13 7.62
CA GLU A 339 9.95 3.02 8.54
C GLU A 339 9.16 3.28 9.82
N GLN A 340 7.83 3.37 9.70
CA GLN A 340 6.95 3.64 10.84
C GLN A 340 6.76 2.40 11.73
N ILE A 341 6.69 1.20 11.15
CA ILE A 341 6.68 -0.05 11.90
C ILE A 341 8.03 -0.29 12.56
N GLU A 342 9.14 0.00 11.89
CA GLU A 342 10.47 -0.06 12.50
C GLU A 342 10.52 0.88 13.73
N GLU A 343 10.09 2.13 13.57
CA GLU A 343 10.04 3.10 14.67
C GLU A 343 9.16 2.62 15.82
N PHE A 344 7.95 2.16 15.52
CA PHE A 344 7.01 1.62 16.52
C PHE A 344 7.61 0.42 17.26
N TYR A 345 8.18 -0.53 16.54
CA TYR A 345 8.78 -1.71 17.15
C TYR A 345 9.96 -1.34 18.06
N LEU A 346 10.84 -0.44 17.62
CA LEU A 346 12.01 -0.03 18.39
C LEU A 346 11.65 0.81 19.62
N LYS A 347 10.69 1.73 19.49
CA LYS A 347 10.30 2.64 20.57
C LYS A 347 9.30 2.05 21.55
N THR A 348 8.48 1.10 21.10
CA THR A 348 7.37 0.55 21.88
C THR A 348 7.68 -0.88 22.33
N VAL A 349 7.89 -1.80 21.39
CA VAL A 349 8.08 -3.23 21.70
C VAL A 349 9.43 -3.51 22.35
N LEU A 350 10.48 -2.89 21.80
CA LEU A 350 11.86 -2.99 22.30
C LEU A 350 12.24 -1.88 23.27
N ALA A 351 11.28 -1.10 23.75
CA ALA A 351 11.50 -0.06 24.74
C ALA A 351 12.28 -0.61 25.94
N ASN A 352 13.38 0.06 26.29
CA ASN A 352 14.08 -0.21 27.54
C ASN A 352 13.23 0.33 28.70
N PHE A 353 13.39 -0.27 29.88
CA PHE A 353 12.80 0.22 31.11
C PHE A 353 13.84 0.20 32.23
N ASP A 354 13.68 1.12 33.18
CA ASP A 354 14.44 1.13 34.42
C ASP A 354 13.56 0.57 35.53
N ARG A 355 14.11 -0.34 36.35
CA ARG A 355 13.37 -0.93 37.47
C ARG A 355 12.95 0.13 38.48
N GLY A 356 11.72 0.05 38.96
CA GLY A 356 11.16 0.98 39.95
C GLY A 356 10.83 2.37 39.40
N LYS A 357 10.86 2.56 38.07
CA LYS A 357 10.36 3.77 37.41
C LYS A 357 9.11 3.45 36.61
N GLU A 358 8.35 4.49 36.27
CA GLU A 358 7.20 4.37 35.38
C GLU A 358 7.63 3.79 34.02
N VAL A 359 6.92 2.77 33.57
CA VAL A 359 7.18 2.11 32.28
C VAL A 359 6.66 3.03 31.17
N GLY A 360 7.57 3.52 30.33
CA GLY A 360 7.24 4.49 29.28
C GLY A 360 6.59 3.91 28.02
N SER A 361 6.27 2.61 27.98
CA SER A 361 5.68 1.93 26.83
C SER A 361 4.71 0.84 27.29
N ASP A 362 3.50 0.87 26.75
CA ASP A 362 2.41 -0.07 27.03
C ASP A 362 2.63 -1.49 26.46
N LEU A 363 3.63 -1.64 25.58
CA LEU A 363 4.01 -2.90 24.95
C LEU A 363 5.50 -3.20 25.10
N SER A 364 6.19 -2.61 26.07
CA SER A 364 7.58 -2.98 26.34
C SER A 364 7.67 -4.45 26.70
N ARG A 365 8.21 -5.27 25.78
CA ARG A 365 8.35 -6.70 26.00
C ARG A 365 9.21 -6.98 27.24
N HIS A 366 10.23 -6.15 27.48
CA HIS A 366 11.13 -6.34 28.59
C HIS A 366 10.42 -6.01 29.90
N ALA A 367 9.68 -4.90 29.97
CA ALA A 367 8.94 -4.54 31.19
C ALA A 367 7.87 -5.60 31.52
N ILE A 368 7.14 -6.07 30.51
CA ILE A 368 6.09 -7.08 30.64
C ILE A 368 6.67 -8.43 31.07
N LEU A 369 7.65 -8.96 30.34
CA LEU A 369 8.20 -10.30 30.59
C LEU A 369 9.06 -10.38 31.85
N HIS A 370 9.57 -9.24 32.34
CA HIS A 370 10.24 -9.16 33.64
C HIS A 370 9.30 -8.79 34.79
N GLY A 371 8.00 -8.60 34.53
CA GLY A 371 6.98 -8.35 35.54
C GLY A 371 6.98 -6.94 36.14
N GLU A 372 7.64 -5.98 35.48
CA GLU A 372 7.62 -4.57 35.91
C GLU A 372 6.29 -3.91 35.52
N ASP A 373 5.81 -4.15 34.30
CA ASP A 373 4.46 -3.78 33.90
C ASP A 373 3.51 -4.94 34.22
N VAL A 374 2.46 -4.66 34.98
CA VAL A 374 1.41 -5.60 35.37
C VAL A 374 0.03 -5.23 34.80
N ASN A 375 -0.08 -4.08 34.14
CA ASN A 375 -1.33 -3.55 33.60
C ASN A 375 -1.41 -3.68 32.07
N TYR A 376 -0.46 -4.39 31.45
CA TYR A 376 -0.38 -4.56 30.01
C TYR A 376 -1.56 -5.32 29.38
N GLY A 377 -2.31 -6.11 30.14
CA GLY A 377 -3.36 -7.01 29.65
C GLY A 377 -4.63 -6.29 29.23
N THR A 378 -4.56 -5.50 28.16
CA THR A 378 -5.71 -4.79 27.58
C THR A 378 -6.05 -5.34 26.20
N LYS A 379 -7.32 -5.18 25.78
CA LYS A 379 -7.75 -5.53 24.41
C LYS A 379 -6.87 -4.87 23.37
N ILE A 380 -6.56 -3.59 23.60
CA ILE A 380 -5.82 -2.80 22.63
C ILE A 380 -4.36 -3.25 22.51
N ASN A 381 -3.69 -3.56 23.61
CA ASN A 381 -2.33 -4.08 23.56
C ASN A 381 -2.27 -5.43 22.87
N SER A 382 -3.25 -6.30 23.13
CA SER A 382 -3.35 -7.58 22.40
C SER A 382 -3.55 -7.35 20.90
N LEU A 383 -4.41 -6.41 20.50
CA LEU A 383 -4.61 -6.08 19.09
C LEU A 383 -3.33 -5.51 18.45
N LYS A 384 -2.69 -4.53 19.07
CA LYS A 384 -1.42 -3.96 18.60
C LYS A 384 -0.35 -5.04 18.41
N GLY A 385 -0.24 -5.99 19.34
CA GLY A 385 0.66 -7.15 19.20
C GLY A 385 0.34 -8.03 17.99
N ILE A 386 -0.95 -8.32 17.77
CA ILE A 386 -1.43 -9.05 16.58
C ILE A 386 -1.07 -8.30 15.29
N LEU A 387 -1.32 -6.99 15.22
CA LEU A 387 -1.05 -6.18 14.02
C LEU A 387 0.44 -6.05 13.70
N VAL A 388 1.30 -5.93 14.72
CA VAL A 388 2.76 -5.97 14.52
C VAL A 388 3.18 -7.33 13.98
N PHE A 389 2.64 -8.42 14.53
CA PHE A 389 2.93 -9.75 14.05
C PHE A 389 2.48 -9.94 12.60
N ASP A 390 1.26 -9.50 12.25
CA ASP A 390 0.70 -9.56 10.89
C ASP A 390 1.60 -8.85 9.88
N TYR A 391 1.99 -7.62 10.19
CA TYR A 391 2.86 -6.83 9.31
C TYR A 391 4.22 -7.52 9.08
N LEU A 392 4.81 -8.09 10.13
CA LEU A 392 6.08 -8.82 10.02
C LEU A 392 5.91 -10.14 9.27
N PHE A 393 4.80 -10.83 9.47
CA PHE A 393 4.43 -12.02 8.74
C PHE A 393 4.39 -11.73 7.24
N ASP A 394 3.69 -10.69 6.81
CA ASP A 394 3.59 -10.33 5.38
C ASP A 394 4.95 -10.08 4.75
N LYS A 395 5.83 -9.36 5.44
CA LYS A 395 7.18 -9.06 4.96
C LYS A 395 8.05 -10.30 4.85
N LEU A 396 7.99 -11.18 5.85
CA LEU A 396 8.72 -12.44 5.84
C LEU A 396 8.17 -13.39 4.79
N ASN A 397 6.84 -13.47 4.66
CA ASN A 397 6.17 -14.33 3.70
C ASN A 397 6.53 -13.93 2.26
N GLU A 398 6.53 -12.63 1.95
CA GLU A 398 7.00 -12.13 0.66
C GLU A 398 8.49 -12.44 0.44
N ALA A 399 9.34 -12.23 1.45
CA ALA A 399 10.77 -12.56 1.36
C ALA A 399 11.00 -14.06 1.12
N TYR A 400 10.12 -14.93 1.62
CA TYR A 400 10.22 -16.38 1.48
C TYR A 400 9.64 -16.93 0.17
N LYS A 401 8.90 -16.14 -0.62
CA LYS A 401 8.49 -16.56 -1.98
C LYS A 401 9.69 -16.80 -2.89
N ASP A 402 10.76 -16.04 -2.70
CA ASP A 402 12.03 -16.19 -3.42
C ASP A 402 13.21 -16.01 -2.45
N ILE A 403 13.43 -17.05 -1.64
CA ILE A 403 14.43 -17.04 -0.55
C ILE A 403 15.83 -16.70 -1.08
N GLU A 404 16.23 -17.27 -2.21
CA GLU A 404 17.59 -17.07 -2.75
C GLU A 404 17.82 -15.63 -3.22
N LYS A 405 16.82 -15.03 -3.87
CA LYS A 405 16.87 -13.59 -4.18
C LYS A 405 16.90 -12.73 -2.92
N SER A 406 16.11 -13.08 -1.91
CA SER A 406 16.08 -12.35 -0.63
C SER A 406 17.41 -12.45 0.11
N LYS A 407 18.05 -13.63 0.16
CA LYS A 407 19.41 -13.81 0.71
C LYS A 407 20.43 -12.94 -0.01
N LEU A 408 20.37 -12.90 -1.35
CA LEU A 408 21.27 -12.06 -2.14
C LEU A 408 21.08 -10.57 -1.82
N GLU A 409 19.84 -10.12 -1.67
CA GLU A 409 19.54 -8.74 -1.29
C GLU A 409 20.05 -8.41 0.11
N VAL A 410 19.86 -9.30 1.09
CA VAL A 410 20.39 -9.16 2.45
C VAL A 410 21.92 -9.03 2.43
N LYS A 411 22.60 -9.89 1.67
CA LYS A 411 24.05 -9.82 1.49
C LYS A 411 24.49 -8.49 0.87
N ARG A 412 23.79 -8.02 -0.17
CA ARG A 412 24.04 -6.73 -0.82
C ARG A 412 23.91 -5.57 0.18
N GLN A 413 22.85 -5.55 0.98
CA GLN A 413 22.64 -4.52 2.00
C GLN A 413 23.72 -4.55 3.08
N LYS A 414 24.14 -5.74 3.53
CA LYS A 414 25.26 -5.93 4.47
C LYS A 414 26.57 -5.35 3.91
N GLU A 415 26.89 -5.60 2.64
CA GLU A 415 28.08 -5.04 1.97
C GLU A 415 28.02 -3.51 1.84
N ILE A 416 26.86 -2.94 1.51
CA ILE A 416 26.63 -1.49 1.47
C ILE A 416 26.84 -0.87 2.85
N ALA A 417 26.26 -1.46 3.90
CA ALA A 417 26.40 -0.97 5.27
C ALA A 417 27.86 -1.00 5.75
N GLN A 418 28.59 -2.09 5.47
CA GLN A 418 30.01 -2.20 5.78
C GLN A 418 30.84 -1.17 5.02
N SER A 419 30.55 -0.95 3.73
CA SER A 419 31.25 0.04 2.91
C SER A 419 31.02 1.47 3.40
N LYS A 420 29.78 1.82 3.76
CA LYS A 420 29.45 3.11 4.41
C LYS A 420 30.21 3.30 5.72
N LYS A 421 30.33 2.24 6.55
CA LYS A 421 31.10 2.27 7.80
C LYS A 421 32.59 2.51 7.54
N ARG A 422 33.19 1.81 6.56
CA ARG A 422 34.60 2.00 6.15
C ARG A 422 34.85 3.43 5.65
N ALA A 423 33.97 3.96 4.80
CA ALA A 423 34.08 5.32 4.28
C ALA A 423 34.00 6.38 5.39
N ARG A 424 33.08 6.22 6.36
CA ARG A 424 32.99 7.11 7.53
C ARG A 424 34.28 7.10 8.35
N ASN A 425 34.83 5.91 8.62
CA ASN A 425 36.08 5.76 9.35
C ASN A 425 37.27 6.39 8.61
N ALA A 426 37.36 6.20 7.28
CA ALA A 426 38.41 6.78 6.46
C ALA A 426 38.33 8.32 6.38
N SER A 427 37.12 8.89 6.41
CA SER A 427 36.91 10.33 6.34
C SER A 427 37.28 11.10 7.61
N GLY A 428 37.67 10.43 8.69
CA GLY A 428 38.00 11.06 9.98
C GLY A 428 36.82 11.77 10.67
N LYS A 429 35.63 11.80 10.05
CA LYS A 429 34.38 12.28 10.67
C LYS A 429 34.00 11.31 11.78
N LYS A 430 34.51 11.57 12.99
CA LYS A 430 33.97 10.97 14.21
C LYS A 430 32.44 11.18 14.19
N PRO A 431 31.64 10.15 14.50
CA PRO A 431 30.20 10.32 14.63
C PRO A 431 29.97 11.50 15.58
N LYS A 432 29.12 12.46 15.18
CA LYS A 432 28.68 13.56 16.06
C LYS A 432 28.13 12.88 17.31
N GLY A 433 28.95 12.81 18.35
CA GLY A 433 28.52 12.25 19.63
C GLY A 433 27.27 13.00 20.04
N HIS A 434 26.19 12.27 20.28
CA HIS A 434 25.06 12.83 21.00
C HIS A 434 25.63 13.42 22.29
N ARG A 435 25.73 14.75 22.32
CA ARG A 435 26.06 15.51 23.51
C ARG A 435 24.95 15.16 24.47
N LYS A 436 25.23 14.33 25.48
CA LYS A 436 24.32 14.10 26.59
C LYS A 436 23.93 15.49 27.09
N THR A 437 22.69 15.90 26.83
CA THR A 437 22.06 16.98 27.58
C THR A 437 21.90 16.42 28.99
N GLY A 438 22.88 16.71 29.84
CA GLY A 438 22.72 16.53 31.27
C GLY A 438 21.66 17.54 31.70
N ASN A 439 20.47 17.04 32.04
CA ASN A 439 19.58 17.75 32.94
C ASN A 439 19.96 17.31 34.34
N GLY A 440 20.26 18.30 35.19
CA GLY A 440 20.38 18.14 36.63
C GLY A 440 19.04 18.05 37.32
#